data_AF-A0AAC9PJX7-F1
#
_entry.id   AF-A0AAC9PJX7-F1
#
_cell.length_a   1.000
_cell.length_b   1.000
_cell.length_c   1.000
_cell.angle_alpha   90.00
_cell.angle_beta   90.00
_cell.angle_gamma   90.00
#
_symmetry.space_group_name_H-M   'P 1'
#
loop_
_entity.id
_entity.type
_entity.pdbx_description
1 polymer ?
#
loop_
_entity_poly.entity_id
_entity_poly.type
_entity_poly.pdbx_seq_one_letter_code
_entity_poly.pdbx_strand_id
1 'polypeptide(L)'
;MAKNKLNKIKLNIIAAILTLICISCAVNPIGSKVNSRTDIKENTENFENESGDLEPLKQKSQEETTISKLKALGKKMEAQKNEENAEIAKLTGVNLIDNLGIYPMYYGKNKKDEKAEEPEKDSETKFTVVSEEIQKNEKLQIERMIYSSLNYETDKINKLKEILETLKGKDEHENIAISLLYTTLDIQEQLDDYLELIKQDNLNTLSEKELQELLINVEFDLTLKEKFKKTLAKTVNEVSKTIQEIKDYYLEQKIRGLLDNSKITEIEDAVKKDYIISHITENYQIFNHSTQSIEFKQNKLNELKAII
;
A
#
# COMPACT_ATOMS: atom_id res chain seq x y z
N MET A 1 -27.34 33.36 -4.87
CA MET A 1 -27.30 32.14 -4.03
C MET A 1 -25.95 31.39 -4.02
N ALA A 2 -25.06 31.55 -5.02
CA ALA A 2 -23.77 30.82 -5.07
C ALA A 2 -22.72 31.23 -3.99
N LYS A 3 -22.74 32.49 -3.53
CA LYS A 3 -21.80 33.01 -2.52
C LYS A 3 -21.88 32.27 -1.16
N ASN A 4 -23.04 31.72 -0.81
CA ASN A 4 -23.25 31.13 0.51
C ASN A 4 -22.66 29.70 0.62
N LYS A 5 -22.61 28.95 -0.50
CA LYS A 5 -21.95 27.62 -0.53
C LYS A 5 -20.43 27.74 -0.52
N LEU A 6 -19.88 28.69 -1.29
CA LEU A 6 -18.44 28.93 -1.36
C LEU A 6 -17.88 29.39 -0.01
N ASN A 7 -18.58 30.28 0.70
CA ASN A 7 -18.16 30.74 2.02
C ASN A 7 -18.21 29.64 3.09
N LYS A 8 -19.11 28.66 2.96
CA LYS A 8 -19.22 27.52 3.88
C LYS A 8 -18.09 26.49 3.66
N ILE A 9 -17.69 26.26 2.41
CA ILE A 9 -16.54 25.42 2.06
C ILE A 9 -15.24 26.07 2.56
N LYS A 10 -15.06 27.37 2.32
CA LYS A 10 -13.89 28.14 2.80
C LYS A 10 -13.77 28.13 4.33
N LEU A 11 -14.88 28.22 5.06
CA LEU A 11 -14.89 28.18 6.53
C LEU A 11 -14.51 26.80 7.08
N ASN A 12 -14.96 25.72 6.44
CA ASN A 12 -14.63 24.35 6.83
C ASN A 12 -13.15 24.01 6.60
N ILE A 13 -12.55 24.54 5.52
CA ILE A 13 -11.12 24.38 5.23
C ILE A 13 -10.26 25.14 6.26
N ILE A 14 -10.62 26.40 6.57
CA ILE A 14 -9.92 27.18 7.61
C ILE A 14 -10.01 26.48 8.98
N ALA A 15 -11.18 25.92 9.32
CA ALA A 15 -11.36 25.16 10.55
C ALA A 15 -10.50 23.88 10.59
N ALA A 16 -10.42 23.14 9.48
CA ALA A 16 -9.59 21.94 9.38
C ALA A 16 -8.08 22.25 9.49
N ILE A 17 -7.62 23.34 8.86
CA ILE A 17 -6.23 23.80 8.94
C ILE A 17 -5.87 24.22 10.37
N LEU A 18 -6.76 24.95 11.07
CA LEU A 18 -6.55 25.33 12.47
C LEU A 18 -6.48 24.12 13.41
N THR A 19 -7.28 23.07 13.18
CA THR A 19 -7.23 21.85 13.99
C THR A 19 -5.93 21.04 13.80
N LEU A 20 -5.38 21.00 12.59
CA LEU A 20 -4.09 20.34 12.31
C LEU A 20 -2.91 21.05 12.99
N ILE A 21 -2.92 22.38 13.01
CA ILE A 21 -1.92 23.19 13.73
C ILE A 21 -2.00 22.92 15.24
N CYS A 22 -3.20 22.75 15.82
CA CYS A 22 -3.34 22.46 17.24
C CYS A 22 -2.82 21.06 17.67
N ILE A 23 -2.80 20.07 16.77
CA ILE A 23 -2.26 18.74 17.08
C ILE A 23 -0.72 18.77 17.11
N SER A 24 -0.09 19.58 16.27
CA SER A 24 1.36 19.77 16.25
C SER A 24 1.93 20.51 17.48
N CYS A 25 1.08 21.19 18.27
CA CYS A 25 1.49 21.89 19.49
C CYS A 25 1.36 21.04 20.77
N ALA A 26 0.93 19.78 20.68
CA ALA A 26 0.81 18.87 21.81
C ALA A 26 1.82 17.72 21.72
N VAL A 27 3.11 18.04 21.86
CA VAL A 27 4.17 17.04 22.09
C VAL A 27 4.82 17.29 23.45
N ASN A 28 4.62 16.34 24.38
CA ASN A 28 5.63 15.80 25.31
C ASN A 28 4.99 14.90 26.40
N PRO A 29 5.74 13.99 27.06
CA PRO A 29 6.48 12.85 26.53
C PRO A 29 6.12 11.52 27.25
N ILE A 30 6.72 10.43 26.77
CA ILE A 30 6.58 9.02 27.19
C ILE A 30 6.81 8.78 28.70
N GLY A 31 6.04 7.86 29.30
CA GLY A 31 6.31 7.26 30.62
C GLY A 31 5.83 5.81 30.73
N SER A 32 6.78 4.88 30.74
CA SER A 32 6.65 3.42 30.89
C SER A 32 5.96 2.96 32.19
N LYS A 33 5.17 1.87 32.15
CA LYS A 33 5.35 0.71 33.06
C LYS A 33 4.50 -0.50 32.66
N VAL A 34 5.19 -1.60 32.33
CA VAL A 34 4.69 -2.97 32.33
C VAL A 34 4.34 -3.36 33.78
N ASN A 35 3.20 -4.02 33.98
CA ASN A 35 2.98 -4.91 35.13
C ASN A 35 2.14 -6.12 34.69
N SER A 36 2.58 -7.25 35.19
CA SER A 36 2.34 -8.63 34.79
C SER A 36 1.14 -9.31 35.48
N ARG A 37 0.65 -10.37 34.79
CA ARG A 37 -0.04 -11.59 35.30
C ARG A 37 -1.38 -11.44 36.02
N THR A 38 -2.37 -12.16 35.50
CA THR A 38 -3.19 -13.05 36.34
C THR A 38 -3.69 -14.23 35.50
N ASP A 39 -3.62 -15.40 36.12
CA ASP A 39 -3.76 -16.73 35.57
C ASP A 39 -5.19 -17.03 35.07
N ILE A 40 -5.31 -17.77 33.97
CA ILE A 40 -6.49 -18.61 33.73
C ILE A 40 -6.01 -20.05 33.57
N LYS A 41 -6.47 -20.87 34.52
CA LYS A 41 -6.22 -22.29 34.65
C LYS A 41 -6.64 -23.04 33.39
N GLU A 42 -5.69 -23.82 32.90
CA GLU A 42 -5.86 -25.04 32.15
C GLU A 42 -6.90 -25.93 32.85
N ASN A 43 -7.97 -26.29 32.14
CA ASN A 43 -8.83 -27.39 32.54
C ASN A 43 -8.80 -28.42 31.40
N THR A 44 -8.00 -29.46 31.65
CA THR A 44 -7.90 -30.67 30.87
C THR A 44 -9.21 -31.45 31.06
N GLU A 45 -10.09 -31.46 30.06
CA GLU A 45 -11.13 -32.48 29.96
C GLU A 45 -10.98 -33.21 28.62
N ASN A 46 -10.47 -34.44 28.76
CA ASN A 46 -10.47 -35.45 27.72
C ASN A 46 -11.89 -35.67 27.20
N PHE A 47 -12.07 -35.52 25.89
CA PHE A 47 -13.06 -36.28 25.16
C PHE A 47 -12.32 -37.22 24.21
N GLU A 48 -12.00 -38.42 24.73
CA GLU A 48 -11.88 -39.58 23.87
C GLU A 48 -13.26 -39.79 23.22
N ASN A 49 -13.35 -39.54 21.92
CA ASN A 49 -14.40 -40.09 21.10
C ASN A 49 -13.76 -40.96 20.04
N GLU A 50 -13.97 -42.27 20.20
CA GLU A 50 -13.81 -43.27 19.16
C GLU A 50 -14.54 -42.81 17.88
N SER A 51 -13.76 -42.46 16.85
CA SER A 51 -14.25 -42.31 15.48
C SER A 51 -13.30 -43.07 14.56
N GLY A 52 -13.42 -44.39 14.59
CA GLY A 52 -12.79 -45.25 13.59
C GLY A 52 -13.22 -44.85 12.17
N ASP A 53 -12.22 -44.62 11.32
CA ASP A 53 -12.25 -44.74 9.85
C ASP A 53 -12.92 -43.66 8.98
N LEU A 54 -13.31 -42.50 9.51
CA LEU A 54 -13.85 -41.38 8.67
C LEU A 54 -12.98 -40.11 8.62
N GLU A 55 -12.00 -39.96 9.49
CA GLU A 55 -11.07 -38.82 9.47
C GLU A 55 -10.25 -38.70 8.17
N PRO A 56 -9.67 -39.78 7.61
CA PRO A 56 -8.86 -39.69 6.39
C PRO A 56 -9.67 -39.20 5.18
N LEU A 57 -10.96 -39.59 5.10
CA LEU A 57 -11.84 -39.19 4.02
C LEU A 57 -12.27 -37.72 4.11
N LYS A 58 -12.56 -37.22 5.32
CA LYS A 58 -12.89 -35.80 5.53
C LYS A 58 -11.68 -34.92 5.23
N GLN A 59 -10.50 -35.32 5.72
CA GLN A 59 -9.24 -34.62 5.49
C GLN A 59 -8.91 -34.51 3.99
N LYS A 60 -8.95 -35.64 3.28
CA LYS A 60 -8.71 -35.69 1.83
C LYS A 60 -9.69 -34.83 1.03
N SER A 61 -10.96 -34.78 1.44
CA SER A 61 -11.97 -33.93 0.79
C SER A 61 -11.73 -32.43 0.99
N GLN A 62 -11.15 -32.02 2.12
CA GLN A 62 -10.82 -30.63 2.42
C GLN A 62 -9.55 -30.17 1.68
N GLU A 63 -8.54 -31.04 1.59
CA GLU A 63 -7.34 -30.81 0.77
C GLU A 63 -7.70 -30.63 -0.71
N GLU A 64 -8.46 -31.56 -1.29
CA GLU A 64 -8.90 -31.48 -2.69
C GLU A 64 -9.71 -30.20 -2.98
N THR A 65 -10.54 -29.78 -2.04
CA THR A 65 -11.32 -28.54 -2.13
C THR A 65 -10.42 -27.30 -2.10
N THR A 66 -9.40 -27.29 -1.23
CA THR A 66 -8.47 -26.17 -1.04
C THR A 66 -7.55 -26.02 -2.25
N ILE A 67 -6.99 -27.12 -2.75
CA ILE A 67 -6.21 -27.16 -3.99
C ILE A 67 -7.03 -26.63 -5.16
N SER A 68 -8.30 -27.02 -5.28
CA SER A 68 -9.18 -26.55 -6.35
C SER A 68 -9.41 -25.03 -6.28
N LYS A 69 -9.59 -24.46 -5.08
CA LYS A 69 -9.70 -23.01 -4.88
C LYS A 69 -8.40 -22.28 -5.26
N LEU A 70 -7.25 -22.77 -4.79
CA LEU A 70 -5.93 -22.21 -5.12
C LEU A 70 -5.69 -22.22 -6.63
N LYS A 71 -5.98 -23.33 -7.32
CA LYS A 71 -5.89 -23.43 -8.79
C LYS A 71 -6.80 -22.43 -9.51
N ALA A 72 -8.01 -22.23 -9.01
CA ALA A 72 -8.93 -21.24 -9.58
C ALA A 72 -8.42 -19.80 -9.39
N LEU A 73 -7.87 -19.48 -8.22
CA LEU A 73 -7.25 -18.18 -7.94
C LEU A 73 -6.00 -17.96 -8.81
N GLY A 74 -5.10 -18.94 -8.90
CA GLY A 74 -3.90 -18.87 -9.75
C GLY A 74 -4.22 -18.57 -11.21
N LYS A 75 -5.24 -19.22 -11.79
CA LYS A 75 -5.69 -18.93 -13.17
C LYS A 75 -6.17 -17.49 -13.33
N LYS A 76 -6.92 -16.96 -12.36
CA LYS A 76 -7.40 -15.57 -12.40
C LYS A 76 -6.24 -14.58 -12.29
N MET A 77 -5.30 -14.83 -11.38
CA MET A 77 -4.11 -14.01 -11.19
C MET A 77 -3.20 -14.02 -12.42
N GLU A 78 -3.04 -15.17 -13.08
CA GLU A 78 -2.28 -15.27 -14.32
C GLU A 78 -2.93 -14.49 -15.47
N ALA A 79 -4.26 -14.61 -15.63
CA ALA A 79 -5.00 -13.83 -16.61
C ALA A 79 -4.86 -12.32 -16.35
N GLN A 80 -5.01 -11.89 -15.09
CA GLN A 80 -4.84 -10.50 -14.68
C GLN A 80 -3.41 -10.01 -14.96
N LYS A 81 -2.38 -10.79 -14.62
CA LYS A 81 -0.97 -10.45 -14.90
C LYS A 81 -0.72 -10.22 -16.38
N ASN A 82 -1.28 -11.08 -17.23
CA ASN A 82 -1.14 -10.96 -18.68
C ASN A 82 -1.87 -9.73 -19.24
N GLU A 83 -3.07 -9.44 -18.73
CA GLU A 83 -3.83 -8.23 -19.08
C GLU A 83 -3.09 -6.95 -18.66
N GLU A 84 -2.62 -6.90 -17.41
CA GLU A 84 -1.84 -5.78 -16.88
C GLU A 84 -0.60 -5.51 -17.75
N ASN A 85 0.18 -6.55 -18.07
CA ASN A 85 1.34 -6.42 -18.94
C ASN A 85 0.99 -5.90 -20.34
N ALA A 86 -0.12 -6.37 -20.91
CA ALA A 86 -0.57 -5.94 -22.23
C ALA A 86 -1.06 -4.50 -22.24
N GLU A 87 -1.78 -4.05 -21.20
CA GLU A 87 -2.24 -2.65 -21.09
C GLU A 87 -1.08 -1.70 -20.81
N ILE A 88 -0.14 -2.06 -19.94
CA ILE A 88 1.09 -1.26 -19.69
C ILE A 88 1.86 -1.06 -20.99
N ALA A 89 2.02 -2.11 -21.81
CA ALA A 89 2.72 -2.01 -23.09
C ALA A 89 2.09 -1.02 -24.08
N LYS A 90 0.80 -0.70 -23.94
CA LYS A 90 0.09 0.29 -24.77
C LYS A 90 0.29 1.73 -24.28
N LEU A 91 0.69 1.93 -23.04
CA LEU A 91 0.88 3.27 -22.45
C LEU A 91 2.17 3.91 -22.97
N THR A 92 2.08 4.65 -24.07
CA THR A 92 3.21 5.42 -24.61
C THR A 92 3.41 6.72 -23.83
N GLY A 93 4.64 6.99 -23.36
CA GLY A 93 5.00 8.26 -22.72
C GLY A 93 4.56 8.40 -21.25
N VAL A 94 3.88 7.38 -20.69
CA VAL A 94 3.64 7.28 -19.25
C VAL A 94 4.83 6.57 -18.62
N ASN A 95 5.52 7.26 -17.73
CA ASN A 95 6.69 6.70 -17.05
C ASN A 95 6.73 7.22 -15.60
N LEU A 96 5.77 6.78 -14.79
CA LEU A 96 5.57 7.32 -13.44
C LEU A 96 6.85 7.18 -12.59
N ILE A 97 7.41 5.97 -12.55
CA ILE A 97 8.52 5.65 -11.66
C ILE A 97 9.81 6.34 -12.09
N ASP A 98 10.18 6.29 -13.38
CA ASP A 98 11.41 6.94 -13.84
C ASP A 98 11.32 8.47 -13.72
N ASN A 99 10.13 9.07 -13.92
CA ASN A 99 9.94 10.50 -13.73
C ASN A 99 10.07 10.92 -12.26
N LEU A 100 9.54 10.09 -11.36
CA LEU A 100 9.69 10.33 -9.93
C LEU A 100 11.16 10.20 -9.53
N GLY A 101 11.94 9.30 -10.15
CA GLY A 101 13.31 9.01 -9.72
C GLY A 101 13.36 8.51 -8.28
N ILE A 102 12.24 7.98 -7.78
CA ILE A 102 12.07 7.41 -6.46
C ILE A 102 11.89 5.91 -6.66
N TYR A 103 12.87 5.13 -6.21
CA TYR A 103 12.75 3.67 -6.15
C TYR A 103 12.55 3.26 -4.70
N PRO A 104 11.56 2.42 -4.37
CA PRO A 104 11.42 1.91 -3.03
C PRO A 104 12.67 1.12 -2.66
N MET A 105 13.47 1.69 -1.77
CA MET A 105 14.69 1.08 -1.29
C MET A 105 14.37 -0.29 -0.65
N TYR A 106 15.09 -1.32 -1.08
CA TYR A 106 15.14 -2.63 -0.43
C TYR A 106 15.62 -2.45 1.02
N TYR A 107 14.70 -2.20 1.94
CA TYR A 107 14.98 -2.29 3.38
C TYR A 107 15.11 -3.77 3.75
N GLY A 108 16.30 -4.33 3.57
CA GLY A 108 16.79 -5.45 4.37
C GLY A 108 16.02 -6.78 4.28
N LYS A 109 15.50 -7.19 3.12
CA LYS A 109 15.36 -8.63 2.87
C LYS A 109 16.75 -9.17 2.54
N ASN A 110 17.41 -9.75 3.54
CA ASN A 110 18.45 -10.75 3.28
C ASN A 110 17.79 -11.88 2.48
N LYS A 111 17.75 -11.79 1.14
CA LYS A 111 17.58 -12.98 0.31
C LYS A 111 18.75 -13.87 0.68
N LYS A 112 18.47 -14.96 1.39
CA LYS A 112 19.48 -15.86 1.96
C LYS A 112 20.39 -16.50 0.91
N ASP A 113 20.12 -16.31 -0.39
CA ASP A 113 20.73 -17.09 -1.46
C ASP A 113 21.40 -16.27 -2.57
N GLU A 114 21.52 -14.95 -2.44
CA GLU A 114 22.39 -14.17 -3.33
C GLU A 114 23.53 -13.58 -2.52
N LYS A 115 24.77 -13.85 -2.94
CA LYS A 115 25.98 -13.22 -2.41
C LYS A 115 25.85 -11.71 -2.64
N ALA A 116 25.29 -11.00 -1.67
CA ALA A 116 25.03 -9.58 -1.76
C ALA A 116 26.36 -8.83 -1.89
N GLU A 117 26.63 -8.29 -3.07
CA GLU A 117 27.46 -7.10 -3.19
C GLU A 117 26.78 -6.02 -2.33
N GLU A 118 27.54 -5.41 -1.42
CA GLU A 118 27.04 -4.28 -0.65
C GLU A 118 26.55 -3.22 -1.64
N PRO A 119 25.29 -2.78 -1.56
CA PRO A 119 24.81 -1.81 -2.51
C PRO A 119 25.57 -0.49 -2.32
N GLU A 120 26.17 0.02 -3.41
CA GLU A 120 26.79 1.34 -3.41
C GLU A 120 25.75 2.40 -3.06
N LYS A 121 26.10 3.33 -2.16
CA LYS A 121 25.24 4.46 -1.81
C LYS A 121 25.49 5.58 -2.81
N ASP A 122 24.44 6.02 -3.50
CA ASP A 122 24.51 7.27 -4.25
C ASP A 122 24.64 8.44 -3.26
N SER A 123 25.47 9.43 -3.59
CA SER A 123 25.74 10.60 -2.77
C SER A 123 24.70 11.72 -2.93
N GLU A 124 23.90 11.69 -3.99
CA GLU A 124 22.85 12.69 -4.25
C GLU A 124 21.48 12.28 -3.71
N THR A 125 21.31 10.99 -3.43
CA THR A 125 20.05 10.39 -2.97
C THR A 125 20.29 9.46 -1.78
N LYS A 126 19.24 9.01 -1.07
CA LYS A 126 19.37 8.02 0.01
C LYS A 126 19.42 6.57 -0.52
N PHE A 127 19.58 6.37 -1.83
CA PHE A 127 19.35 5.09 -2.49
C PHE A 127 20.60 4.19 -2.55
N THR A 128 20.34 2.89 -2.57
CA THR A 128 21.27 1.78 -2.79
C THR A 128 21.25 1.36 -4.26
N VAL A 129 22.42 1.22 -4.89
CA VAL A 129 22.55 0.77 -6.29
C VAL A 129 22.28 -0.74 -6.36
N VAL A 130 21.18 -1.12 -7.02
CA VAL A 130 20.84 -2.51 -7.40
C VAL A 130 20.95 -2.67 -8.92
N SER A 131 21.01 -3.91 -9.42
CA SER A 131 21.14 -4.15 -10.87
C SER A 131 19.98 -3.55 -11.68
N GLU A 132 20.24 -3.16 -12.92
CA GLU A 132 19.22 -2.62 -13.83
C GLU A 132 18.03 -3.58 -14.02
N GLU A 133 18.29 -4.89 -13.95
CA GLU A 133 17.25 -5.93 -14.05
C GLU A 133 16.29 -5.91 -12.85
N ILE A 134 16.81 -5.76 -11.63
CA ILE A 134 15.99 -5.66 -10.41
C ILE A 134 15.13 -4.41 -10.49
N GLN A 135 15.71 -3.26 -10.84
CA GLN A 135 14.96 -1.99 -10.96
C GLN A 135 13.83 -2.12 -12.01
N LYS A 136 14.11 -2.78 -13.13
CA LYS A 136 13.11 -3.01 -14.18
C LYS A 136 11.97 -3.91 -13.71
N ASN A 137 12.26 -4.96 -12.94
CA ASN A 137 11.24 -5.85 -12.41
C ASN A 137 10.37 -5.17 -11.35
N GLU A 138 11.00 -4.50 -10.38
CA GLU A 138 10.29 -3.75 -9.32
C GLU A 138 9.40 -2.67 -9.92
N LYS A 139 9.93 -1.92 -10.90
CA LYS A 139 9.17 -0.94 -11.67
C LYS A 139 7.91 -1.57 -12.27
N LEU A 140 8.07 -2.69 -12.99
CA LEU A 140 6.95 -3.36 -13.62
C LEU A 140 5.90 -3.79 -12.59
N GLN A 141 6.31 -4.30 -11.43
CA GLN A 141 5.40 -4.68 -10.34
C GLN A 141 4.61 -3.49 -9.80
N ILE A 142 5.31 -2.37 -9.53
CA ILE A 142 4.66 -1.14 -9.07
C ILE A 142 3.68 -0.62 -10.12
N GLU A 143 4.08 -0.59 -11.39
CA GLU A 143 3.24 -0.13 -12.50
C GLU A 143 2.01 -1.01 -12.70
N ARG A 144 2.13 -2.34 -12.62
CA ARG A 144 0.99 -3.27 -12.65
C ARG A 144 -0.04 -2.94 -11.60
N MET A 145 0.37 -2.71 -10.36
CA MET A 145 -0.57 -2.43 -9.29
C MET A 145 -1.15 -1.01 -9.36
N ILE A 146 -0.34 0.01 -9.63
CA ILE A 146 -0.80 1.41 -9.71
C ILE A 146 -1.67 1.63 -10.94
N TYR A 147 -1.22 1.25 -12.14
CA TYR A 147 -1.94 1.57 -13.37
C TYR A 147 -3.26 0.82 -13.46
N SER A 148 -3.30 -0.46 -13.07
CA SER A 148 -4.56 -1.22 -13.00
C SER A 148 -5.53 -0.64 -11.96
N SER A 149 -5.03 -0.13 -10.84
CA SER A 149 -5.84 0.56 -9.82
C SER A 149 -6.48 1.85 -10.33
N LEU A 150 -5.84 2.50 -11.31
CA LEU A 150 -6.31 3.71 -11.97
C LEU A 150 -6.98 3.43 -13.32
N ASN A 151 -7.31 2.17 -13.61
CA ASN A 151 -7.91 1.71 -14.87
C ASN A 151 -7.12 2.13 -16.12
N TYR A 152 -5.80 2.26 -16.00
CA TYR A 152 -4.89 2.70 -17.07
C TYR A 152 -5.22 4.09 -17.64
N GLU A 153 -6.02 4.90 -16.93
CA GLU A 153 -6.38 6.25 -17.36
C GLU A 153 -5.19 7.20 -17.18
N THR A 154 -4.58 7.64 -18.28
CA THR A 154 -3.38 8.51 -18.27
C THR A 154 -3.58 9.78 -17.44
N ASP A 155 -4.76 10.39 -17.47
CA ASP A 155 -5.07 11.58 -16.67
C ASP A 155 -5.00 11.31 -15.16
N LYS A 156 -5.47 10.13 -14.71
CA LYS A 156 -5.38 9.72 -13.30
C LYS A 156 -3.95 9.41 -12.90
N ILE A 157 -3.19 8.76 -13.77
CA ILE A 157 -1.77 8.46 -13.55
C ILE A 157 -0.97 9.75 -13.44
N ASN A 158 -1.23 10.74 -14.29
CA ASN A 158 -0.57 12.05 -14.24
C ASN A 158 -0.93 12.84 -12.98
N LYS A 159 -2.18 12.77 -12.50
CA LYS A 159 -2.54 13.35 -11.21
C LYS A 159 -1.82 12.69 -10.05
N LEU A 160 -1.69 11.36 -10.06
CA LEU A 160 -0.88 10.65 -9.06
C LEU A 160 0.59 11.09 -9.12
N LYS A 161 1.15 11.21 -10.32
CA LYS A 161 2.50 11.73 -10.54
C LYS A 161 2.68 13.10 -9.87
N GLU A 162 1.78 14.05 -10.12
CA GLU A 162 1.84 15.39 -9.52
C GLU A 162 1.77 15.36 -7.98
N ILE A 163 0.92 14.50 -7.43
CA ILE A 163 0.80 14.30 -5.98
C ILE A 163 2.15 13.82 -5.40
N LEU A 164 2.76 12.81 -6.01
CA LEU A 164 4.01 12.24 -5.53
C LEU A 164 5.21 13.16 -5.79
N GLU A 165 5.24 13.89 -6.90
CA GLU A 165 6.26 14.90 -7.20
C GLU A 165 6.25 16.05 -6.19
N THR A 166 5.07 16.42 -5.68
CA THR A 166 4.95 17.45 -4.62
C THR A 166 5.66 17.03 -3.32
N LEU A 167 5.83 15.72 -3.09
CA LEU A 167 6.54 15.19 -1.92
C LEU A 167 8.05 15.02 -2.13
N LYS A 168 8.59 15.27 -3.34
CA LYS A 168 10.03 15.13 -3.61
C LYS A 168 10.85 16.16 -2.83
N GLY A 169 12.00 15.73 -2.31
CA GLY A 169 12.91 16.58 -1.52
C GLY A 169 13.70 15.76 -0.50
N LYS A 170 14.65 16.38 0.21
CA LYS A 170 15.53 15.66 1.17
C LYS A 170 14.93 15.49 2.57
N ASP A 171 13.65 15.79 2.75
CA ASP A 171 12.96 15.82 4.03
C ASP A 171 12.18 14.51 4.30
N GLU A 172 11.39 14.48 5.36
CA GLU A 172 10.58 13.32 5.75
C GLU A 172 9.41 13.07 4.78
N HIS A 173 9.09 14.01 3.88
CA HIS A 173 7.95 13.92 2.99
C HIS A 173 8.18 12.92 1.85
N GLU A 174 9.41 12.86 1.33
CA GLU A 174 9.80 11.88 0.32
C GLU A 174 9.67 10.44 0.85
N ASN A 175 9.92 10.21 2.14
CA ASN A 175 9.75 8.90 2.77
C ASN A 175 8.29 8.40 2.71
N ILE A 176 7.31 9.32 2.71
CA ILE A 176 5.88 8.95 2.60
C ILE A 176 5.57 8.45 1.18
N ALA A 177 6.10 9.12 0.15
CA ALA A 177 5.99 8.65 -1.23
C ALA A 177 6.69 7.29 -1.41
N ILE A 178 7.91 7.15 -0.88
CA ILE A 178 8.66 5.88 -0.87
C ILE A 178 7.85 4.78 -0.20
N SER A 179 7.27 5.05 0.97
CA SER A 179 6.49 4.05 1.74
C SER A 179 5.27 3.56 0.96
N LEU A 180 4.61 4.44 0.19
CA LEU A 180 3.50 4.05 -0.67
C LEU A 180 3.96 3.13 -1.82
N LEU A 181 5.07 3.48 -2.48
CA LEU A 181 5.64 2.66 -3.56
C LEU A 181 6.15 1.32 -3.04
N TYR A 182 6.79 1.30 -1.86
CA TYR A 182 7.24 0.07 -1.20
C TYR A 182 6.08 -0.85 -0.86
N THR A 183 5.01 -0.29 -0.29
CA THR A 183 3.78 -1.05 0.00
C THR A 183 3.20 -1.68 -1.28
N THR A 184 3.22 -0.93 -2.38
CA THR A 184 2.75 -1.40 -3.68
C THR A 184 3.61 -2.56 -4.18
N LEU A 185 4.92 -2.40 -4.11
CA LEU A 185 5.88 -3.42 -4.52
C LEU A 185 5.70 -4.71 -3.70
N ASP A 186 5.67 -4.60 -2.38
CA ASP A 186 5.61 -5.75 -1.47
C ASP A 186 4.34 -6.60 -1.67
N ILE A 187 3.17 -5.96 -1.82
CA ILE A 187 1.92 -6.69 -2.14
C ILE A 187 2.05 -7.39 -3.50
N GLN A 188 2.59 -6.71 -4.52
CA GLN A 188 2.67 -7.27 -5.86
C GLN A 188 3.73 -8.37 -5.99
N GLU A 189 4.84 -8.28 -5.25
CA GLU A 189 5.84 -9.35 -5.09
C GLU A 189 5.22 -10.59 -4.46
N GLN A 190 4.54 -10.47 -3.31
CA GLN A 190 3.89 -11.62 -2.66
C GLN A 190 2.91 -12.34 -3.59
N LEU A 191 2.09 -11.59 -4.34
CA LEU A 191 1.15 -12.17 -5.29
C LEU A 191 1.85 -12.88 -6.45
N ASP A 192 2.98 -12.37 -6.93
CA ASP A 192 3.78 -13.04 -7.96
C ASP A 192 4.41 -14.34 -7.42
N ASP A 193 4.94 -14.33 -6.19
CA ASP A 193 5.50 -15.50 -5.52
C ASP A 193 4.43 -16.59 -5.30
N TYR A 194 3.25 -16.21 -4.81
CA TYR A 194 2.14 -17.16 -4.63
C TYR A 194 1.67 -17.73 -5.97
N LEU A 195 1.64 -16.92 -7.03
CA LEU A 195 1.29 -17.40 -8.36
C LEU A 195 2.28 -18.45 -8.85
N GLU A 196 3.58 -18.27 -8.61
CA GLU A 196 4.60 -19.27 -8.94
C GLU A 196 4.39 -20.57 -8.16
N LEU A 197 4.18 -20.49 -6.84
CA LEU A 197 3.89 -21.65 -5.99
C LEU A 197 2.65 -22.43 -6.45
N ILE A 198 1.60 -21.74 -6.87
CA ILE A 198 0.35 -22.36 -7.36
C ILE A 198 0.53 -23.01 -8.74
N LYS A 199 1.40 -22.45 -9.59
CA LYS A 199 1.69 -23.00 -10.93
C LYS A 199 2.51 -24.27 -10.89
N GLN A 200 3.36 -24.41 -9.87
CA GLN A 200 4.10 -25.63 -9.67
C GLN A 200 3.12 -26.75 -9.28
N ASP A 201 3.27 -27.96 -9.83
CA ASP A 201 2.47 -29.15 -9.43
C ASP A 201 2.68 -29.56 -7.94
N ASN A 202 3.43 -28.75 -7.20
CA ASN A 202 3.79 -28.85 -5.79
C ASN A 202 2.60 -28.68 -4.83
N LEU A 203 1.43 -28.21 -5.29
CA LEU A 203 0.26 -28.14 -4.41
C LEU A 203 -0.11 -29.51 -3.81
N ASN A 204 0.10 -30.60 -4.55
CA ASN A 204 -0.18 -31.95 -4.05
C ASN A 204 0.89 -32.47 -3.07
N THR A 205 2.01 -31.77 -2.92
CA THR A 205 3.08 -32.14 -1.99
C THR A 205 2.99 -31.38 -0.66
N LEU A 206 2.13 -30.36 -0.58
CA LEU A 206 1.88 -29.60 0.64
C LEU A 206 0.91 -30.34 1.56
N SER A 207 1.15 -30.23 2.86
CA SER A 207 0.19 -30.66 3.89
C SER A 207 -1.08 -29.80 3.86
N GLU A 208 -2.17 -30.32 4.41
CA GLU A 208 -3.42 -29.57 4.58
C GLU A 208 -3.19 -28.20 5.25
N LYS A 209 -2.36 -28.15 6.30
CA LYS A 209 -2.04 -26.91 7.00
C LYS A 209 -1.35 -25.91 6.09
N GLU A 210 -0.33 -26.34 5.35
CA GLU A 210 0.40 -25.47 4.40
C GLU A 210 -0.52 -24.97 3.28
N LEU A 211 -1.44 -25.82 2.80
CA LEU A 211 -2.45 -25.44 1.82
C LEU A 211 -3.42 -24.37 2.35
N GLN A 212 -3.88 -24.49 3.60
CA GLN A 212 -4.72 -23.47 4.23
C GLN A 212 -3.94 -22.16 4.44
N GLU A 213 -2.71 -22.23 4.92
CA GLU A 213 -1.88 -21.03 5.12
C GLU A 213 -1.63 -20.29 3.80
N LEU A 214 -1.32 -21.04 2.72
CA LEU A 214 -1.19 -20.46 1.39
C LEU A 214 -2.49 -19.82 0.91
N LEU A 215 -3.64 -20.48 1.11
CA LEU A 215 -4.93 -19.91 0.72
C LEU A 215 -5.24 -18.62 1.48
N ILE A 216 -5.00 -18.57 2.79
CA ILE A 216 -5.20 -17.38 3.62
C ILE A 216 -4.32 -16.23 3.14
N ASN A 217 -3.04 -16.49 2.87
CA ASN A 217 -2.11 -15.49 2.36
C ASN A 217 -2.55 -14.92 1.00
N VAL A 218 -2.92 -15.79 0.05
CA VAL A 218 -3.39 -15.39 -1.27
C VAL A 218 -4.67 -14.55 -1.16
N GLU A 219 -5.66 -14.99 -0.39
CA GLU A 219 -6.90 -14.23 -0.21
C GLU A 219 -6.67 -12.89 0.47
N PHE A 220 -5.76 -12.84 1.45
CA PHE A 220 -5.41 -11.63 2.17
C PHE A 220 -4.78 -10.59 1.25
N ASP A 221 -3.74 -10.95 0.50
CA ASP A 221 -3.01 -10.00 -0.34
C ASP A 221 -3.83 -9.57 -1.57
N LEU A 222 -4.69 -10.44 -2.11
CA LEU A 222 -5.69 -10.05 -3.12
C LEU A 222 -6.68 -9.02 -2.55
N THR A 223 -7.12 -9.21 -1.30
CA THR A 223 -8.01 -8.26 -0.61
C THR A 223 -7.31 -6.92 -0.35
N LEU A 224 -6.02 -6.95 0.02
CA LEU A 224 -5.21 -5.73 0.14
C LEU A 224 -5.07 -5.02 -1.20
N LYS A 225 -4.81 -5.74 -2.30
CA LYS A 225 -4.73 -5.16 -3.65
C LYS A 225 -6.04 -4.46 -4.05
N GLU A 226 -7.19 -5.07 -3.80
CA GLU A 226 -8.50 -4.44 -4.08
C GLU A 226 -8.77 -3.21 -3.20
N LYS A 227 -8.40 -3.28 -1.91
CA LYS A 227 -8.53 -2.12 -1.02
C LYS A 227 -7.61 -0.98 -1.43
N PHE A 228 -6.37 -1.29 -1.80
CA PHE A 228 -5.42 -0.32 -2.34
C PHE A 228 -5.99 0.37 -3.58
N LYS A 229 -6.56 -0.40 -4.51
CA LYS A 229 -7.24 0.16 -5.70
C LYS A 229 -8.31 1.19 -5.35
N LYS A 230 -9.23 0.83 -4.44
CA LYS A 230 -10.29 1.75 -3.97
C LYS A 230 -9.69 3.01 -3.32
N THR A 231 -8.69 2.84 -2.46
CA THR A 231 -8.02 3.95 -1.76
C THR A 231 -7.28 4.86 -2.74
N LEU A 232 -6.52 4.32 -3.69
CA LEU A 232 -5.75 5.08 -4.65
C LEU A 232 -6.63 5.91 -5.58
N ALA A 233 -7.73 5.32 -6.08
CA ALA A 233 -8.70 6.04 -6.88
C ALA A 233 -9.31 7.23 -6.10
N LYS A 234 -9.60 7.04 -4.81
CA LYS A 234 -10.08 8.12 -3.92
C LYS A 234 -9.01 9.19 -3.72
N THR A 235 -7.77 8.81 -3.39
CA THR A 235 -6.63 9.71 -3.21
C THR A 235 -6.41 10.58 -4.44
N VAL A 236 -6.34 9.99 -5.64
CA VAL A 236 -6.14 10.74 -6.87
C VAL A 236 -7.25 11.77 -7.11
N ASN A 237 -8.50 11.44 -6.79
CA ASN A 237 -9.63 12.36 -7.00
C ASN A 237 -9.70 13.47 -5.96
N GLU A 238 -9.56 13.14 -4.68
CA GLU A 238 -9.69 14.10 -3.57
C GLU A 238 -8.46 15.00 -3.48
N VAL A 239 -7.27 14.42 -3.53
CA VAL A 239 -6.03 15.17 -3.31
C VAL A 239 -5.73 16.10 -4.48
N SER A 240 -5.91 15.67 -5.73
CA SER A 240 -5.70 16.55 -6.89
C SER A 240 -6.63 17.77 -6.86
N LYS A 241 -7.89 17.57 -6.43
CA LYS A 241 -8.85 18.66 -6.26
C LYS A 241 -8.40 19.63 -5.17
N THR A 242 -8.02 19.14 -4.00
CA THR A 242 -7.57 19.99 -2.89
C THR A 242 -6.29 20.75 -3.24
N ILE A 243 -5.33 20.11 -3.92
CA ILE A 243 -4.11 20.79 -4.42
C ILE A 243 -4.49 21.96 -5.33
N GLN A 244 -5.46 21.78 -6.23
CA GLN A 244 -5.92 22.86 -7.10
C GLN A 244 -6.58 24.00 -6.30
N GLU A 245 -7.41 23.67 -5.31
CA GLU A 245 -8.03 24.68 -4.43
C GLU A 245 -6.98 25.49 -3.63
N ILE A 246 -5.90 24.83 -3.17
CA ILE A 246 -4.76 25.49 -2.52
C ILE A 246 -4.05 26.44 -3.48
N LYS A 247 -3.74 25.98 -4.71
CA LYS A 247 -3.11 26.80 -5.74
C LYS A 247 -3.94 28.05 -6.06
N ASP A 248 -5.24 27.88 -6.27
CA ASP A 248 -6.16 28.98 -6.58
C ASP A 248 -6.21 30.00 -5.43
N TYR A 249 -6.26 29.53 -4.18
CA TYR A 249 -6.22 30.39 -3.01
C TYR A 249 -4.94 31.25 -2.95
N TYR A 250 -3.76 30.63 -3.09
CA TYR A 250 -2.50 31.38 -2.99
C TYR A 250 -2.23 32.25 -4.23
N LEU A 251 -2.77 31.89 -5.40
CA LEU A 251 -2.78 32.77 -6.57
C LEU A 251 -3.56 34.06 -6.29
N GLU A 252 -4.75 33.97 -5.68
CA GLU A 252 -5.50 35.16 -5.26
C GLU A 252 -4.69 36.03 -4.28
N GLN A 253 -3.94 35.42 -3.36
CA GLN A 253 -3.12 36.18 -2.41
C GLN A 253 -1.94 36.88 -3.08
N LYS A 254 -1.28 36.23 -4.06
CA LYS A 254 -0.23 36.83 -4.90
C LYS A 254 -0.76 38.06 -5.64
N ILE A 255 -1.95 37.95 -6.24
CA ILE A 255 -2.60 39.06 -6.98
C ILE A 255 -2.91 40.26 -6.07
N ARG A 256 -3.29 40.02 -4.81
CA ARG A 256 -3.62 41.09 -3.85
C ARG A 256 -2.41 41.79 -3.25
N GLY A 257 -1.18 41.29 -3.49
CA GLY A 257 0.05 41.87 -2.96
C GLY A 257 0.14 41.89 -1.43
N LEU A 258 -0.56 40.97 -0.75
CA LEU A 258 -0.66 40.96 0.71
C LEU A 258 0.62 40.45 1.40
N LEU A 259 1.47 39.73 0.69
CA LEU A 259 2.73 39.15 1.17
C LEU A 259 3.77 39.15 0.04
N ASP A 260 5.04 39.01 0.41
CA ASP A 260 6.13 38.75 -0.52
C ASP A 260 5.89 37.45 -1.32
N ASN A 261 6.06 37.49 -2.64
CA ASN A 261 5.76 36.38 -3.54
C ASN A 261 6.59 35.12 -3.23
N SER A 262 7.82 35.29 -2.75
CA SER A 262 8.68 34.18 -2.32
C SER A 262 8.06 33.47 -1.12
N LYS A 263 7.66 34.22 -0.10
CA LYS A 263 7.01 33.67 1.11
C LYS A 263 5.68 32.98 0.79
N ILE A 264 4.87 33.55 -0.11
CA ILE A 264 3.61 32.90 -0.49
C ILE A 264 3.87 31.54 -1.13
N THR A 265 4.88 31.44 -2.00
CA THR A 265 5.18 30.19 -2.70
C THR A 265 5.71 29.13 -1.75
N GLU A 266 6.53 29.50 -0.76
CA GLU A 266 6.99 28.60 0.30
C GLU A 266 5.83 28.06 1.16
N ILE A 267 4.90 28.95 1.57
CA ILE A 267 3.72 28.55 2.35
C ILE A 267 2.79 27.66 1.51
N GLU A 268 2.58 27.99 0.24
CA GLU A 268 1.78 27.17 -0.69
C GLU A 268 2.34 25.75 -0.78
N ASP A 269 3.66 25.61 -0.94
CA ASP A 269 4.33 24.32 -1.01
C ASP A 269 4.18 23.50 0.28
N ALA A 270 4.43 24.13 1.44
CA ALA A 270 4.29 23.50 2.75
C ALA A 270 2.85 23.00 2.99
N VAL A 271 1.84 23.82 2.71
CA VAL A 271 0.43 23.45 2.91
C VAL A 271 0.01 22.29 2.00
N LYS A 272 0.50 22.24 0.74
CA LYS A 272 0.26 21.10 -0.15
C LYS A 272 0.87 19.82 0.41
N LYS A 273 2.14 19.87 0.85
CA LYS A 273 2.86 18.72 1.41
C LYS A 273 2.16 18.18 2.65
N ASP A 274 1.86 19.04 3.64
CA ASP A 274 1.20 18.66 4.88
C ASP A 274 -0.14 17.95 4.62
N TYR A 275 -0.93 18.49 3.70
CA TYR A 275 -2.21 17.89 3.33
C TYR A 275 -2.05 16.50 2.69
N ILE A 276 -1.11 16.36 1.74
CA ILE A 276 -0.85 15.08 1.08
C ILE A 276 -0.38 14.04 2.11
N ILE A 277 0.51 14.43 3.02
CA ILE A 277 1.07 13.52 4.05
C ILE A 277 -0.02 13.04 5.00
N SER A 278 -0.85 13.95 5.53
CA SER A 278 -1.98 13.59 6.38
C SER A 278 -2.91 12.62 5.63
N HIS A 279 -3.24 12.91 4.38
CA HIS A 279 -4.12 12.05 3.59
C HIS A 279 -3.53 10.65 3.36
N ILE A 280 -2.26 10.54 2.95
CA ILE A 280 -1.62 9.23 2.72
C ILE A 280 -1.49 8.47 4.04
N THR A 281 -1.03 9.14 5.11
CA THR A 281 -0.83 8.49 6.40
C THR A 281 -2.14 7.95 6.98
N GLU A 282 -3.25 8.67 6.87
CA GLU A 282 -4.54 8.22 7.38
C GLU A 282 -5.15 7.07 6.57
N ASN A 283 -4.96 7.07 5.24
CA ASN A 283 -5.65 6.14 4.36
C ASN A 283 -4.85 4.86 4.05
N TYR A 284 -3.53 4.84 4.31
CA TYR A 284 -2.64 3.71 3.94
C TYR A 284 -1.98 2.96 5.11
N GLN A 285 -2.32 3.27 6.36
CA GLN A 285 -1.79 2.55 7.54
C GLN A 285 -1.99 1.02 7.53
N ILE A 286 -3.06 0.55 6.90
CA ILE A 286 -3.50 -0.85 6.92
C ILE A 286 -2.76 -1.77 5.94
N PHE A 287 -1.74 -1.28 5.23
CA PHE A 287 -1.07 -2.06 4.19
C PHE A 287 0.30 -2.62 4.61
N ASN A 288 0.80 -2.33 5.82
CA ASN A 288 2.06 -2.87 6.34
C ASN A 288 1.88 -4.24 7.04
N HIS A 289 1.19 -5.18 6.39
CA HIS A 289 0.72 -6.43 7.02
C HIS A 289 1.22 -7.72 6.36
N SER A 290 2.06 -7.63 5.33
CA SER A 290 2.57 -8.79 4.57
C SER A 290 3.38 -9.78 5.43
N THR A 291 4.13 -9.28 6.42
CA THR A 291 4.97 -10.09 7.34
C THR A 291 4.25 -10.55 8.61
N GLN A 292 2.94 -10.32 8.72
CA GLN A 292 2.17 -10.66 9.92
C GLN A 292 1.81 -12.15 9.98
N SER A 293 1.50 -12.65 11.18
CA SER A 293 1.15 -14.06 11.38
C SER A 293 -0.12 -14.45 10.61
N ILE A 294 -0.25 -15.74 10.29
CA ILE A 294 -1.45 -16.29 9.63
C ILE A 294 -2.72 -15.98 10.42
N GLU A 295 -2.68 -16.09 11.75
CA GLU A 295 -3.81 -15.75 12.62
C GLU A 295 -4.22 -14.28 12.48
N PHE A 296 -3.24 -13.36 12.46
CA PHE A 296 -3.51 -11.95 12.23
C PHE A 296 -4.13 -11.71 10.85
N LYS A 297 -3.54 -12.30 9.79
CA LYS A 297 -4.05 -12.18 8.43
C LYS A 297 -5.48 -12.71 8.30
N GLN A 298 -5.79 -13.85 8.92
CA GLN A 298 -7.14 -14.42 8.92
C GLN A 298 -8.15 -13.51 9.63
N ASN A 299 -7.80 -13.01 10.82
CA ASN A 299 -8.66 -12.09 11.56
C ASN A 299 -8.89 -10.80 10.77
N LYS A 300 -7.83 -10.24 10.20
CA LYS A 300 -7.90 -9.02 9.41
C LYS A 300 -8.67 -9.20 8.10
N LEU A 301 -8.52 -10.35 7.44
CA LEU A 301 -9.28 -10.71 6.25
C LEU A 301 -10.78 -10.70 6.54
N ASN A 302 -11.20 -11.25 7.69
CA ASN A 302 -12.60 -11.24 8.10
C ASN A 302 -13.13 -9.81 8.31
N GLU A 303 -12.35 -8.93 8.94
CA GLU A 303 -12.69 -7.51 9.08
C GLU A 303 -12.80 -6.81 7.72
N LEU A 304 -11.86 -7.06 6.81
CA LEU A 304 -11.81 -6.43 5.50
C LEU A 304 -12.98 -6.88 4.60
N LYS A 305 -13.31 -8.18 4.61
CA LYS A 305 -14.45 -8.74 3.87
C LYS A 305 -15.80 -8.17 4.33
N ALA A 306 -15.91 -7.70 5.58
CA ALA A 306 -17.13 -7.10 6.09
C ALA A 306 -17.37 -5.65 5.60
N ILE A 307 -16.34 -4.99 5.07
CA ILE A 307 -16.35 -3.57 4.70
C ILE A 307 -16.33 -3.37 3.17
N ILE A 308 -15.87 -4.37 2.41
CA ILE A 308 -15.70 -4.34 0.94
C ILE A 308 -17.00 -4.60 0.20
#